data_AF-A0A2M7PGB7-F1
#
_entry.id   AF-A0A2M7PGB7-F1
#
_cell.length_a   1.000
_cell.length_b   1.000
_cell.length_c   1.000
_cell.angle_alpha   90.00
_cell.angle_beta   90.00
_cell.angle_gamma   90.00
#
_symmetry.space_group_name_H-M   'P 1'
#
loop_
_entity.id
_entity.type
_entity.pdbx_description
1 polymer ?
#
loop_
_entity_poly.entity_id
_entity_poly.type
_entity_poly.pdbx_seq_one_letter_code
_entity_poly.pdbx_strand_id
1 'polypeptide(L)'
;MRELEKTLDRITERVNINLRERRFDAGPYIRNAVPLTQMLKFYAYYGLTHLHPLHFRFSRSSLAGSYFLGKCTVDDSVIYKSNVRGDELKAKGETIKLGGMEMTVFDDEVIRIKDSMLIKNLVHNFSHDPEDPEDFTIRNTASFHYANIHGSPVEGCFLGPFSTIDLTTVHDCVIGPYAYLQVGEIAHKTITPGRLWIRAEGFFEFTYQYPADKLNRYVFMEPGGQPGGVFIDFINRRKSEFQKVFDLVKRKVPLHVPQGTSLSHYAVVKGKTHLSENVLVAEKAYLEDAWMGTGANAQENCYIIRSNLEGYNVTAHGASVIDARLGSRVFVGFNSFLRGRENAPLIIGANTIVMPHTIIDGKNPVEIPGEHLVWGLVRQQEDLETHSIPLERLVGIDGTLQLGDMTFEGSGSTFVERFRQRIEHILEANGAFFDGSNGRGHAQKTHDISYNTIQPYQEGRLKGLYPTIEIWP
;
A
#
# COMPACT_ATOMS: atom_id res chain seq x y z
N MET A 1 17.30 -23.29 -13.73
CA MET A 1 17.27 -22.27 -12.65
C MET A 1 17.18 -23.00 -11.32
N ARG A 2 18.08 -23.98 -11.11
CA ARG A 2 17.89 -25.05 -10.12
C ARG A 2 17.86 -24.52 -8.68
N GLU A 3 18.74 -23.58 -8.35
CA GLU A 3 18.77 -23.03 -6.99
C GLU A 3 17.58 -22.11 -6.72
N LEU A 4 17.08 -21.39 -7.73
CA LEU A 4 15.85 -20.59 -7.60
C LEU A 4 14.62 -21.48 -7.41
N GLU A 5 14.52 -22.60 -8.12
CA GLU A 5 13.48 -23.61 -7.93
C GLU A 5 13.50 -24.16 -6.49
N LYS A 6 14.69 -24.52 -5.98
CA LYS A 6 14.85 -24.95 -4.58
C LYS A 6 14.45 -23.86 -3.58
N THR A 7 14.77 -22.59 -3.84
CA THR A 7 14.33 -21.48 -2.99
C THR A 7 12.80 -21.41 -2.94
N LEU A 8 12.11 -21.54 -4.09
CA LEU A 8 10.64 -21.56 -4.12
C LEU A 8 10.04 -22.78 -3.43
N ASP A 9 10.62 -23.96 -3.60
CA ASP A 9 10.17 -25.18 -2.92
C ASP A 9 10.29 -25.02 -1.40
N ARG A 10 11.43 -24.50 -0.94
CA ARG A 10 11.64 -24.19 0.48
C ARG A 10 10.65 -23.16 1.02
N ILE A 11 10.41 -22.06 0.30
CA ILE A 11 9.40 -21.06 0.67
C ILE A 11 8.03 -21.73 0.79
N THR A 12 7.66 -22.55 -0.19
CA THR A 12 6.38 -23.28 -0.21
C THR A 12 6.24 -24.18 1.02
N GLU A 13 7.27 -24.96 1.35
CA GLU A 13 7.29 -25.83 2.53
C GLU A 13 7.16 -25.03 3.83
N ARG A 14 7.89 -23.91 3.95
CA ARG A 14 7.86 -23.03 5.13
C ARG A 14 6.52 -22.32 5.30
N VAL A 15 5.89 -21.88 4.22
CA VAL A 15 4.54 -21.28 4.29
C VAL A 15 3.53 -22.37 4.67
N ASN A 16 3.56 -23.53 4.01
CA ASN A 16 2.61 -24.61 4.25
C ASN A 16 2.71 -25.23 5.65
N ILE A 17 3.93 -25.35 6.22
CA ILE A 17 4.07 -25.88 7.58
C ILE A 17 3.41 -24.95 8.60
N ASN A 18 3.50 -23.64 8.43
CA ASN A 18 2.83 -22.66 9.29
C ASN A 18 1.31 -22.71 9.10
N LEU A 19 0.85 -22.78 7.85
CA LEU A 19 -0.59 -22.81 7.50
C LEU A 19 -1.26 -24.19 7.63
N ARG A 20 -0.56 -25.22 8.12
CA ARG A 20 -1.04 -26.61 8.21
C ARG A 20 -2.38 -26.75 8.93
N GLU A 21 -2.59 -25.96 9.98
CA GLU A 21 -3.81 -26.01 10.80
C GLU A 21 -4.99 -25.30 10.14
N ARG A 22 -4.70 -24.39 9.19
CA ARG A 22 -5.71 -23.72 8.37
C ARG A 22 -6.15 -24.60 7.18
N ARG A 23 -5.54 -25.78 6.99
CA ARG A 23 -5.77 -26.69 5.85
C ARG A 23 -5.64 -25.97 4.50
N PHE A 24 -4.71 -25.03 4.42
CA PHE A 24 -4.45 -24.23 3.22
C PHE A 24 -3.14 -24.68 2.58
N ASP A 25 -3.18 -24.97 1.28
CA ASP A 25 -2.00 -25.28 0.48
C ASP A 25 -1.65 -24.08 -0.40
N ALA A 26 -0.55 -23.40 -0.05
CA ALA A 26 -0.02 -22.27 -0.80
C ALA A 26 0.73 -22.70 -2.08
N GLY A 27 1.09 -23.98 -2.21
CA GLY A 27 1.94 -24.49 -3.30
C GLY A 27 1.41 -24.18 -4.71
N PRO A 28 0.14 -24.46 -5.03
CA PRO A 28 -0.45 -24.13 -6.31
C PRO A 28 -0.41 -22.63 -6.64
N TYR A 29 -0.53 -21.77 -5.62
CA TYR A 29 -0.43 -20.32 -5.79
C TYR A 29 1.01 -19.88 -6.03
N ILE A 30 1.97 -20.41 -5.25
CA ILE A 30 3.38 -20.02 -5.30
C ILE A 30 4.05 -20.43 -6.61
N ARG A 31 3.93 -21.71 -7.00
CA ARG A 31 4.67 -22.27 -8.14
C ARG A 31 4.31 -21.63 -9.48
N ASN A 32 3.07 -21.16 -9.62
CA ASN A 32 2.56 -20.56 -10.85
C ASN A 32 2.44 -19.02 -10.78
N ALA A 33 2.90 -18.42 -9.68
CA ALA A 33 2.70 -16.99 -9.43
C ALA A 33 3.42 -16.11 -10.44
N VAL A 34 4.65 -16.48 -10.82
CA VAL A 34 5.45 -15.79 -11.84
C VAL A 34 6.28 -16.82 -12.59
N PRO A 35 6.27 -16.85 -13.94
CA PRO A 35 7.16 -17.71 -14.70
C PRO A 35 8.62 -17.42 -14.35
N LEU A 36 9.39 -18.43 -13.97
CA LEU A 36 10.79 -18.25 -13.51
C LEU A 36 11.68 -17.48 -14.49
N THR A 37 11.43 -17.64 -15.78
CA THR A 37 12.16 -16.91 -16.84
C THR A 37 11.99 -15.40 -16.75
N GLN A 38 10.94 -14.90 -16.09
CA GLN A 38 10.75 -13.48 -15.82
C GLN A 38 11.77 -12.94 -14.81
N MET A 39 12.31 -13.77 -13.93
CA MET A 39 13.32 -13.34 -12.94
C MET A 39 14.64 -12.90 -13.59
N LEU A 40 14.84 -13.22 -14.87
CA LEU A 40 16.03 -12.88 -15.64
C LEU A 40 15.90 -11.55 -16.39
N LYS A 41 14.67 -11.07 -16.55
CA LYS A 41 14.37 -9.93 -17.43
C LYS A 41 14.55 -8.58 -16.76
N PHE A 42 14.75 -8.55 -15.45
CA PHE A 42 14.68 -7.32 -14.67
C PHE A 42 15.89 -7.20 -13.72
N TYR A 43 16.42 -5.98 -13.67
CA TYR A 43 17.30 -5.55 -12.59
C TYR A 43 16.51 -5.36 -11.29
N ALA A 44 17.22 -5.30 -10.19
CA ALA A 44 16.73 -4.76 -8.92
C ALA A 44 17.37 -3.40 -8.68
N TYR A 45 16.78 -2.62 -7.78
CA TYR A 45 17.20 -1.24 -7.53
C TYR A 45 17.29 -0.98 -6.04
N TYR A 46 18.33 -0.29 -5.58
CA TYR A 46 18.43 0.20 -4.21
C TYR A 46 18.63 1.71 -4.20
N GLY A 47 17.91 2.39 -3.31
CA GLY A 47 17.94 3.83 -3.13
C GLY A 47 19.15 4.27 -2.31
N LEU A 48 19.84 5.30 -2.79
CA LEU A 48 20.93 6.02 -2.11
C LEU A 48 20.47 7.44 -1.83
N THR A 49 20.63 7.84 -0.57
CA THR A 49 20.31 9.18 -0.08
C THR A 49 21.18 9.50 1.13
N HIS A 50 21.46 10.78 1.35
CA HIS A 50 22.18 11.26 2.52
C HIS A 50 21.29 11.40 3.77
N LEU A 51 19.98 11.18 3.62
CA LEU A 51 18.99 11.42 4.68
C LEU A 51 18.71 10.21 5.56
N HIS A 52 18.82 9.00 5.01
CA HIS A 52 18.49 7.76 5.71
C HIS A 52 19.74 6.87 5.76
N PRO A 53 20.14 6.38 6.95
CA PRO A 53 21.26 5.45 7.06
C PRO A 53 20.96 4.19 6.25
N LEU A 54 21.86 3.86 5.33
CA LEU A 54 21.67 2.76 4.39
C LEU A 54 22.24 1.46 4.93
N HIS A 55 21.47 0.38 4.83
CA HIS A 55 21.98 -0.96 5.08
C HIS A 55 21.19 -1.98 4.27
N PHE A 56 21.83 -2.59 3.27
CA PHE A 56 21.22 -3.65 2.47
C PHE A 56 22.02 -4.93 2.58
N ARG A 57 21.35 -6.03 2.92
CA ARG A 57 21.92 -7.37 2.88
C ARG A 57 21.01 -8.29 2.09
N PHE A 58 21.51 -8.84 1.00
CA PHE A 58 20.77 -9.77 0.16
C PHE A 58 21.52 -11.09 0.12
N SER A 59 20.87 -12.21 0.46
CA SER A 59 21.48 -13.54 0.37
C SER A 59 20.50 -14.57 -0.17
N ARG A 60 21.00 -15.43 -1.07
CA ARG A 60 20.26 -16.56 -1.67
C ARG A 60 18.85 -16.21 -2.13
N SER A 61 18.69 -15.02 -2.70
CA SER A 61 17.39 -14.44 -3.02
C SER A 61 17.29 -13.98 -4.48
N SER A 62 16.07 -13.90 -4.99
CA SER A 62 15.77 -13.24 -6.26
C SER A 62 15.07 -11.91 -6.00
N LEU A 63 15.51 -10.83 -6.66
CA LEU A 63 15.04 -9.46 -6.41
C LEU A 63 14.42 -8.79 -7.65
N ALA A 64 14.06 -9.59 -8.65
CA ALA A 64 13.80 -9.13 -10.01
C ALA A 64 12.71 -8.04 -10.10
N GLY A 65 13.10 -6.86 -10.58
CA GLY A 65 12.23 -5.70 -10.80
C GLY A 65 11.85 -4.93 -9.54
N SER A 66 12.46 -5.26 -8.40
CA SER A 66 12.09 -4.72 -7.10
C SER A 66 12.97 -3.52 -6.70
N TYR A 67 12.40 -2.65 -5.86
CA TYR A 67 13.01 -1.41 -5.36
C TYR A 67 13.15 -1.49 -3.84
N PHE A 68 14.31 -1.10 -3.34
CA PHE A 68 14.64 -1.12 -1.91
C PHE A 68 15.11 0.27 -1.47
N LEU A 69 14.63 0.77 -0.33
CA LEU A 69 15.03 2.05 0.27
C LEU A 69 15.20 1.88 1.78
N GLY A 70 16.17 2.56 2.39
CA GLY A 70 16.42 2.51 3.83
C GLY A 70 17.25 1.29 4.27
N LYS A 71 16.78 0.57 5.30
CA LYS A 71 17.46 -0.60 5.86
C LYS A 71 16.67 -1.88 5.61
N CYS A 72 17.26 -2.83 4.89
CA CYS A 72 16.58 -4.07 4.55
C CYS A 72 17.54 -5.26 4.44
N THR A 73 17.15 -6.39 5.04
CA THR A 73 17.76 -7.70 4.85
C THR A 73 16.79 -8.62 4.12
N VAL A 74 17.25 -9.31 3.07
CA VAL A 74 16.47 -10.29 2.30
C VAL A 74 17.24 -11.61 2.21
N ASP A 75 16.73 -12.65 2.85
CA ASP A 75 17.35 -13.97 2.93
C ASP A 75 16.41 -15.07 2.42
N ASP A 76 16.92 -15.99 1.61
CA ASP A 76 16.19 -17.17 1.13
C ASP A 76 14.79 -16.85 0.54
N SER A 77 14.68 -15.72 -0.17
CA SER A 77 13.39 -15.13 -0.56
C SER A 77 13.29 -14.79 -2.05
N VAL A 78 12.06 -14.60 -2.54
CA VAL A 78 11.76 -14.16 -3.91
C VAL A 78 10.92 -12.88 -3.87
N ILE A 79 11.54 -11.76 -4.22
CA ILE A 79 10.94 -10.43 -4.23
C ILE A 79 10.82 -9.98 -5.70
N TYR A 80 9.61 -10.04 -6.24
CA TYR A 80 9.35 -9.76 -7.64
C TYR A 80 8.52 -8.49 -7.83
N LYS A 81 9.10 -7.47 -8.47
CA LYS A 81 8.45 -6.19 -8.78
C LYS A 81 7.82 -5.47 -7.59
N SER A 82 8.34 -5.72 -6.39
CA SER A 82 7.83 -5.13 -5.15
C SER A 82 8.60 -3.86 -4.80
N ASN A 83 8.02 -3.01 -3.96
CA ASN A 83 8.72 -1.90 -3.32
C ASN A 83 8.86 -2.21 -1.83
N VAL A 84 10.07 -2.15 -1.33
CA VAL A 84 10.38 -2.30 0.09
C VAL A 84 10.98 -0.98 0.55
N ARG A 85 10.19 -0.21 1.28
CA ARG A 85 10.49 1.16 1.67
C ARG A 85 10.68 1.26 3.17
N GLY A 86 11.92 1.56 3.56
CA GLY A 86 12.33 1.76 4.94
C GLY A 86 12.71 3.21 5.25
N ASP A 87 12.11 4.17 4.58
CA ASP A 87 12.30 5.61 4.83
C ASP A 87 11.48 6.13 6.04
N GLU A 88 10.55 5.32 6.53
CA GLU A 88 9.78 5.55 7.76
C GLU A 88 10.25 4.68 8.94
N LEU A 89 11.36 3.93 8.80
CA LEU A 89 11.90 3.11 9.89
C LEU A 89 12.39 3.97 11.05
N LYS A 90 12.19 3.44 12.26
CA LYS A 90 12.59 4.10 13.50
C LYS A 90 14.11 4.20 13.62
N ALA A 91 14.58 5.31 14.17
CA ALA A 91 16.00 5.56 14.37
C ALA A 91 16.46 5.18 15.80
N LYS A 92 17.72 4.80 15.93
CA LYS A 92 18.36 4.58 17.23
C LYS A 92 18.22 5.80 18.13
N GLY A 93 17.77 5.56 19.37
CA GLY A 93 17.55 6.59 20.38
C GLY A 93 16.20 7.31 20.26
N GLU A 94 15.40 7.00 19.23
CA GLU A 94 14.04 7.51 19.11
C GLU A 94 13.18 6.97 20.27
N THR A 95 12.28 7.82 20.78
CA THR A 95 11.27 7.41 21.77
C THR A 95 9.94 7.25 21.07
N ILE A 96 9.39 6.05 21.09
CA ILE A 96 8.12 5.72 20.47
C ILE A 96 7.06 5.39 21.52
N LYS A 97 5.79 5.63 21.16
CA LYS A 97 4.63 5.23 21.95
C LYS A 97 3.98 4.03 21.28
N LEU A 98 4.11 2.86 21.89
CA LEU A 98 3.62 1.62 21.33
C LEU A 98 3.02 0.72 22.40
N GLY A 99 1.83 0.16 22.15
CA GLY A 99 1.09 -0.60 23.16
C GLY A 99 0.75 0.20 24.43
N GLY A 100 0.66 1.54 24.33
CA GLY A 100 0.44 2.42 25.50
C GLY A 100 1.68 2.66 26.37
N MET A 101 2.84 2.18 25.95
CA MET A 101 4.13 2.36 26.65
C MET A 101 5.05 3.29 25.85
N GLU A 102 5.85 4.08 26.55
CA GLU A 102 6.98 4.81 25.96
C GLU A 102 8.22 3.92 26.02
N MET A 103 8.85 3.70 24.87
CA MET A 103 10.06 2.88 24.75
C MET A 103 11.11 3.59 23.92
N THR A 104 12.38 3.39 24.28
CA THR A 104 13.53 3.89 23.51
C THR A 104 14.02 2.80 22.58
N VAL A 105 14.16 3.14 21.31
CA VAL A 105 14.72 2.28 20.27
C VAL A 105 16.23 2.15 20.48
N PHE A 106 16.74 0.93 20.66
CA PHE A 106 18.15 0.71 21.02
C PHE A 106 19.09 0.64 19.82
N ASP A 107 18.57 0.23 18.68
CA ASP A 107 19.25 0.18 17.39
C ASP A 107 18.31 0.62 16.27
N ASP A 108 18.87 1.15 15.19
CA ASP A 108 18.04 1.55 14.05
C ASP A 108 17.24 0.35 13.54
N GLU A 109 15.96 0.57 13.27
CA GLU A 109 15.08 -0.49 12.83
C GLU A 109 15.45 -1.01 11.42
N VAL A 110 15.22 -2.31 11.19
CA VAL A 110 15.53 -2.97 9.92
C VAL A 110 14.34 -3.80 9.42
N ILE A 111 14.02 -3.67 8.12
CA ILE A 111 13.08 -4.60 7.46
C ILE A 111 13.78 -5.94 7.24
N ARG A 112 13.22 -7.03 7.78
CA ARG A 112 13.77 -8.39 7.62
C ARG A 112 12.82 -9.28 6.84
N ILE A 113 13.18 -9.62 5.60
CA ILE A 113 12.41 -10.51 4.75
C ILE A 113 13.12 -11.85 4.66
N LYS A 114 12.47 -12.93 5.12
CA LYS A 114 13.08 -14.27 5.18
C LYS A 114 12.13 -15.38 4.76
N ASP A 115 12.63 -16.35 4.00
CA ASP A 115 11.86 -17.53 3.58
C ASP A 115 10.48 -17.13 2.98
N SER A 116 10.44 -16.02 2.23
CA SER A 116 9.20 -15.38 1.79
C SER A 116 9.17 -15.12 0.28
N MET A 117 7.97 -15.04 -0.28
CA MET A 117 7.74 -14.62 -1.66
C MET A 117 6.81 -13.41 -1.70
N LEU A 118 7.28 -12.28 -2.21
CA LEU A 118 6.51 -11.04 -2.35
C LEU A 118 6.41 -10.63 -3.81
N ILE A 119 5.20 -10.58 -4.37
CA ILE A 119 4.94 -10.29 -5.78
C ILE A 119 4.17 -8.99 -5.92
N LYS A 120 4.83 -7.96 -6.48
CA LYS A 120 4.25 -6.62 -6.68
C LYS A 120 3.64 -6.04 -5.41
N ASN A 121 4.33 -6.27 -4.29
CA ASN A 121 3.91 -5.78 -3.00
C ASN A 121 4.43 -4.37 -2.75
N LEU A 122 3.76 -3.66 -1.84
CA LEU A 122 4.34 -2.55 -1.12
C LEU A 122 4.60 -2.99 0.32
N VAL A 123 5.83 -2.83 0.79
CA VAL A 123 6.21 -2.89 2.21
C VAL A 123 6.62 -1.47 2.60
N HIS A 124 5.95 -0.89 3.59
CA HIS A 124 6.17 0.50 3.99
C HIS A 124 5.85 0.71 5.48
N ASN A 125 6.18 1.89 6.00
CA ASN A 125 6.06 2.26 7.41
C ASN A 125 7.01 1.44 8.33
N PHE A 126 6.85 1.55 9.64
CA PHE A 126 7.66 0.88 10.67
C PHE A 126 6.87 -0.19 11.42
N SER A 127 7.56 -1.14 12.06
CA SER A 127 6.98 -2.17 12.92
C SER A 127 6.12 -1.56 14.03
N HIS A 128 4.84 -1.93 14.05
CA HIS A 128 3.90 -1.59 15.13
C HIS A 128 3.76 -2.71 16.17
N ASP A 129 4.75 -3.60 16.25
CA ASP A 129 4.82 -4.65 17.26
C ASP A 129 5.69 -4.21 18.45
N PRO A 130 5.14 -4.17 19.68
CA PRO A 130 5.91 -3.78 20.87
C PRO A 130 6.94 -4.82 21.29
N GLU A 131 6.79 -6.07 20.85
CA GLU A 131 7.70 -7.15 21.20
C GLU A 131 9.00 -7.10 20.39
N ASP A 132 8.96 -6.48 19.21
CA ASP A 132 10.10 -6.38 18.30
C ASP A 132 10.18 -4.99 17.63
N PRO A 133 10.49 -3.92 18.40
CA PRO A 133 10.47 -2.57 17.88
C PRO A 133 11.61 -2.29 16.89
N GLU A 134 12.74 -3.00 16.97
CA GLU A 134 13.87 -2.84 16.04
C GLU A 134 13.81 -3.72 14.79
N ASP A 135 12.93 -4.73 14.71
CA ASP A 135 12.81 -5.57 13.50
C ASP A 135 11.39 -5.55 12.91
N PHE A 136 11.29 -4.98 11.71
CA PHE A 136 10.09 -5.09 10.88
C PHE A 136 10.12 -6.41 10.09
N THR A 137 9.62 -7.47 10.72
CA THR A 137 9.75 -8.85 10.23
C THR A 137 8.66 -9.26 9.21
N ILE A 138 9.10 -9.84 8.08
CA ILE A 138 8.26 -10.55 7.11
C ILE A 138 8.88 -11.93 6.86
N ARG A 139 8.29 -12.97 7.42
CA ARG A 139 8.89 -14.30 7.46
C ARG A 139 7.92 -15.40 7.04
N ASN A 140 8.41 -16.44 6.35
CA ASN A 140 7.60 -17.60 5.96
C ASN A 140 6.28 -17.19 5.27
N THR A 141 6.31 -16.14 4.44
CA THR A 141 5.11 -15.47 3.95
C THR A 141 5.04 -15.48 2.43
N ALA A 142 3.87 -15.83 1.88
CA ALA A 142 3.58 -15.72 0.46
C ALA A 142 2.56 -14.59 0.24
N SER A 143 3.01 -13.47 -0.33
CA SER A 143 2.17 -12.29 -0.57
C SER A 143 2.06 -11.95 -2.05
N PHE A 144 0.83 -11.74 -2.49
CA PHE A 144 0.49 -11.64 -3.90
C PHE A 144 0.22 -10.21 -4.36
N HIS A 145 -0.11 -10.12 -5.65
CA HIS A 145 -0.17 -8.90 -6.44
C HIS A 145 -0.85 -7.72 -5.75
N TYR A 146 -0.12 -6.61 -5.59
CA TYR A 146 -0.61 -5.34 -5.05
C TYR A 146 -1.15 -5.42 -3.62
N ALA A 147 -0.73 -6.45 -2.88
CA ALA A 147 -0.93 -6.45 -1.44
C ALA A 147 -0.02 -5.40 -0.77
N ASN A 148 -0.50 -4.84 0.33
CA ASN A 148 0.20 -3.86 1.14
C ASN A 148 0.51 -4.47 2.51
N ILE A 149 1.79 -4.43 2.91
CA ILE A 149 2.25 -4.74 4.26
C ILE A 149 2.72 -3.40 4.84
N HIS A 150 1.84 -2.75 5.59
CA HIS A 150 2.03 -1.38 6.05
C HIS A 150 2.18 -1.36 7.57
N GLY A 151 3.42 -1.20 8.03
CA GLY A 151 3.78 -1.17 9.46
C GLY A 151 3.32 -2.40 10.24
N SER A 152 3.41 -3.57 9.61
CA SER A 152 2.69 -4.78 10.03
C SER A 152 3.58 -6.01 9.95
N PRO A 153 4.23 -6.45 11.04
CA PRO A 153 5.00 -7.69 11.02
C PRO A 153 4.13 -8.88 10.61
N VAL A 154 4.67 -9.74 9.74
CA VAL A 154 3.93 -10.88 9.18
C VAL A 154 4.78 -12.14 9.24
N GLU A 155 4.29 -13.18 9.91
CA GLU A 155 4.93 -14.48 9.94
C GLU A 155 3.98 -15.63 9.58
N GLY A 156 4.44 -16.54 8.72
CA GLY A 156 3.72 -17.79 8.45
C GLY A 156 2.43 -17.60 7.64
N CYS A 157 2.31 -16.53 6.86
CA CYS A 157 1.05 -16.10 6.28
C CYS A 157 0.95 -16.29 4.76
N PHE A 158 -0.30 -16.32 4.28
CA PHE A 158 -0.64 -16.11 2.88
C PHE A 158 -1.45 -14.82 2.74
N LEU A 159 -1.03 -13.91 1.86
CA LEU A 159 -1.73 -12.64 1.61
C LEU A 159 -2.22 -12.59 0.15
N GLY A 160 -3.54 -12.58 -0.04
CA GLY A 160 -4.17 -12.54 -1.35
C GLY A 160 -3.94 -11.21 -2.09
N PRO A 161 -4.19 -11.17 -3.42
CA PRO A 161 -4.06 -9.95 -4.20
C PRO A 161 -4.86 -8.79 -3.64
N PHE A 162 -4.26 -7.59 -3.64
CA PHE A 162 -4.84 -6.36 -3.11
C PHE A 162 -5.29 -6.43 -1.64
N SER A 163 -4.87 -7.45 -0.87
CA SER A 163 -5.06 -7.42 0.57
C SER A 163 -4.19 -6.34 1.21
N THR A 164 -4.61 -5.79 2.34
CA THR A 164 -3.84 -4.79 3.07
C THR A 164 -3.82 -5.17 4.53
N ILE A 165 -2.61 -5.28 5.08
CA ILE A 165 -2.36 -5.40 6.51
C ILE A 165 -1.78 -4.07 6.95
N ASP A 166 -2.48 -3.39 7.86
CA ASP A 166 -2.16 -2.04 8.29
C ASP A 166 -2.07 -1.98 9.81
N LEU A 167 -0.90 -1.60 10.33
CA LEU A 167 -0.60 -1.49 11.75
C LEU A 167 -1.04 -2.73 12.55
N THR A 168 -0.81 -3.93 12.00
CA THR A 168 -1.28 -5.20 12.57
C THR A 168 -0.20 -6.27 12.50
N THR A 169 0.14 -6.87 13.63
CA THR A 169 0.97 -8.08 13.68
C THR A 169 0.12 -9.30 13.26
N VAL A 170 0.62 -10.10 12.32
CA VAL A 170 -0.12 -11.22 11.73
C VAL A 170 0.70 -12.51 11.79
N HIS A 171 0.14 -13.55 12.42
CA HIS A 171 0.77 -14.86 12.55
C HIS A 171 -0.11 -16.01 12.02
N ASP A 172 0.46 -16.89 11.20
CA ASP A 172 -0.18 -18.13 10.73
C ASP A 172 -1.59 -17.93 10.13
N CYS A 173 -1.77 -16.85 9.37
CA CYS A 173 -3.04 -16.46 8.80
C CYS A 173 -3.12 -16.63 7.28
N VAL A 174 -4.34 -16.89 6.80
CA VAL A 174 -4.68 -16.80 5.37
C VAL A 174 -5.56 -15.58 5.18
N ILE A 175 -5.07 -14.60 4.44
CA ILE A 175 -5.78 -13.35 4.18
C ILE A 175 -6.30 -13.35 2.74
N GLY A 176 -7.62 -13.35 2.59
CA GLY A 176 -8.27 -13.40 1.29
C GLY A 176 -7.99 -12.16 0.41
N PRO A 177 -8.17 -12.27 -0.91
CA PRO A 177 -8.07 -11.15 -1.83
C PRO A 177 -8.92 -9.96 -1.38
N TYR A 178 -8.38 -8.75 -1.51
CA TYR A 178 -9.05 -7.50 -1.16
C TYR A 178 -9.55 -7.37 0.29
N ALA A 179 -9.04 -8.18 1.23
CA ALA A 179 -9.29 -7.96 2.65
C ALA A 179 -8.42 -6.82 3.20
N TYR A 180 -8.95 -5.99 4.07
CA TYR A 180 -8.25 -4.93 4.80
C TYR A 180 -8.32 -5.23 6.30
N LEU A 181 -7.17 -5.26 6.97
CA LEU A 181 -7.06 -5.49 8.41
C LEU A 181 -6.29 -4.38 9.10
N GLN A 182 -6.89 -3.82 10.14
CA GLN A 182 -6.24 -2.95 11.12
C GLN A 182 -6.78 -3.29 12.51
N VAL A 183 -6.24 -4.34 13.14
CA VAL A 183 -6.82 -4.95 14.36
C VAL A 183 -5.83 -5.15 15.51
N GLY A 184 -4.61 -4.59 15.38
CA GLY A 184 -3.51 -4.68 16.34
C GLY A 184 -2.74 -5.99 16.20
N GLU A 185 -3.36 -7.12 16.54
CA GLU A 185 -2.76 -8.44 16.40
C GLU A 185 -3.81 -9.46 15.95
N ILE A 186 -3.40 -10.40 15.10
CA ILE A 186 -4.21 -11.55 14.73
C ILE A 186 -3.35 -12.79 14.48
N ALA A 187 -3.78 -13.92 15.04
CA ALA A 187 -3.10 -15.21 14.88
C ALA A 187 -4.07 -16.34 14.51
N HIS A 188 -3.62 -17.26 13.67
CA HIS A 188 -4.31 -18.51 13.33
C HIS A 188 -5.72 -18.31 12.75
N LYS A 189 -5.92 -17.32 11.87
CA LYS A 189 -7.22 -17.03 11.24
C LYS A 189 -7.18 -17.22 9.73
N THR A 190 -8.36 -17.54 9.18
CA THR A 190 -8.62 -17.42 7.75
C THR A 190 -9.60 -16.27 7.57
N ILE A 191 -9.14 -15.20 6.93
CA ILE A 191 -9.92 -14.01 6.64
C ILE A 191 -10.47 -14.13 5.22
N THR A 192 -11.79 -14.02 5.11
CA THR A 192 -12.51 -14.15 3.85
C THR A 192 -12.15 -13.01 2.88
N PRO A 193 -12.21 -13.24 1.56
CA PRO A 193 -12.00 -12.20 0.58
C PRO A 193 -12.96 -11.03 0.80
N GLY A 194 -12.47 -9.79 0.68
CA GLY A 194 -13.29 -8.58 0.83
C GLY A 194 -13.77 -8.29 2.25
N ARG A 195 -13.13 -8.84 3.27
CA ARG A 195 -13.37 -8.43 4.66
C ARG A 195 -12.64 -7.11 4.94
N LEU A 196 -13.36 -6.07 5.34
CA LEU A 196 -12.78 -4.86 5.94
C LEU A 196 -12.97 -4.99 7.44
N TRP A 197 -11.88 -4.91 8.20
CA TRP A 197 -11.92 -5.05 9.65
C TRP A 197 -10.97 -4.07 10.31
N ILE A 198 -11.54 -3.12 11.05
CA ILE A 198 -10.79 -2.14 11.83
C ILE A 198 -11.22 -2.29 13.28
N ARG A 199 -10.26 -2.46 14.18
CA ARG A 199 -10.53 -2.62 15.60
C ARG A 199 -9.48 -1.90 16.41
N ALA A 200 -9.95 -1.06 17.32
CA ALA A 200 -9.16 -0.51 18.40
C ALA A 200 -9.70 -1.11 19.70
N GLU A 201 -8.94 -2.01 20.32
CA GLU A 201 -9.37 -2.75 21.51
C GLU A 201 -9.85 -1.80 22.61
N GLY A 202 -11.05 -2.06 23.15
CA GLY A 202 -11.69 -1.22 24.17
C GLY A 202 -12.31 0.08 23.68
N PHE A 203 -12.19 0.42 22.39
CA PHE A 203 -12.71 1.68 21.83
C PHE A 203 -13.79 1.46 20.78
N PHE A 204 -13.48 0.71 19.71
CA PHE A 204 -14.42 0.45 18.63
C PHE A 204 -14.03 -0.75 17.77
N GLU A 205 -15.01 -1.25 17.02
CA GLU A 205 -14.84 -2.22 15.94
C GLU A 205 -15.73 -1.85 14.75
N PHE A 206 -15.13 -1.70 13.58
CA PHE A 206 -15.80 -1.54 12.29
C PHE A 206 -15.57 -2.78 11.46
N THR A 207 -16.65 -3.36 10.92
CA THR A 207 -16.55 -4.50 10.01
C THR A 207 -17.47 -4.35 8.82
N TYR A 208 -16.99 -4.75 7.65
CA TYR A 208 -17.78 -4.87 6.43
C TYR A 208 -17.35 -6.10 5.65
N GLN A 209 -18.30 -6.79 5.02
CA GLN A 209 -18.03 -7.95 4.17
C GLN A 209 -18.61 -7.70 2.79
N TYR A 210 -17.75 -7.66 1.77
CA TYR A 210 -18.22 -7.61 0.39
C TYR A 210 -19.02 -8.88 0.01
N PRO A 211 -20.13 -8.73 -0.73
CA PRO A 211 -20.75 -9.86 -1.43
C PRO A 211 -19.78 -10.46 -2.44
N ALA A 212 -19.50 -11.76 -2.31
CA ALA A 212 -18.43 -12.44 -3.05
C ALA A 212 -18.62 -12.38 -4.58
N ASP A 213 -19.85 -12.57 -5.06
CA ASP A 213 -20.21 -12.50 -6.48
C ASP A 213 -19.94 -11.11 -7.08
N LYS A 214 -20.18 -10.05 -6.29
CA LYS A 214 -19.92 -8.66 -6.70
C LYS A 214 -18.43 -8.35 -6.70
N LEU A 215 -17.69 -8.79 -5.67
CA LEU A 215 -16.25 -8.56 -5.54
C LEU A 215 -15.44 -9.28 -6.61
N ASN A 216 -15.80 -10.53 -6.95
CA ASN A 216 -15.09 -11.34 -7.94
C ASN A 216 -15.01 -10.69 -9.32
N ARG A 217 -15.86 -9.70 -9.62
CA ARG A 217 -15.75 -8.90 -10.84
C ARG A 217 -14.53 -7.99 -10.85
N TYR A 218 -14.10 -7.53 -9.68
CA TYR A 218 -13.02 -6.57 -9.52
C TYR A 218 -11.68 -7.24 -9.27
N VAL A 219 -11.67 -8.28 -8.45
CA VAL A 219 -10.48 -9.05 -8.11
C VAL A 219 -10.84 -10.46 -7.69
N PHE A 220 -10.10 -11.43 -8.21
CA PHE A 220 -10.15 -12.83 -7.80
C PHE A 220 -8.80 -13.50 -8.09
N MET A 221 -8.54 -14.63 -7.45
CA MET A 221 -7.38 -15.47 -7.76
C MET A 221 -7.67 -16.92 -7.36
N GLU A 222 -7.52 -17.82 -8.33
CA GLU A 222 -7.66 -19.26 -8.15
C GLU A 222 -6.29 -19.94 -7.98
N PRO A 223 -6.23 -21.09 -7.26
CA PRO A 223 -5.02 -21.90 -7.20
C PRO A 223 -4.47 -22.21 -8.60
N GLY A 224 -3.17 -21.95 -8.83
CA GLY A 224 -2.52 -22.17 -10.13
C GLY A 224 -2.79 -21.09 -11.19
N GLY A 225 -3.70 -20.15 -10.92
CA GLY A 225 -4.03 -19.03 -11.81
C GLY A 225 -3.26 -17.75 -11.50
N GLN A 226 -3.34 -16.79 -12.43
CA GLN A 226 -2.97 -15.40 -12.19
C GLN A 226 -4.20 -14.64 -11.65
N PRO A 227 -4.01 -13.58 -10.86
CA PRO A 227 -5.14 -12.75 -10.44
C PRO A 227 -5.79 -12.09 -11.66
N GLY A 228 -7.12 -11.98 -11.61
CA GLY A 228 -7.94 -11.37 -12.66
C GLY A 228 -8.90 -10.32 -12.11
N GLY A 229 -9.69 -9.73 -13.00
CA GLY A 229 -10.72 -8.74 -12.66
C GLY A 229 -10.36 -7.31 -13.07
N VAL A 230 -11.32 -6.40 -12.87
CA VAL A 230 -11.23 -5.00 -13.31
C VAL A 230 -9.96 -4.30 -12.82
N PHE A 231 -9.50 -4.55 -11.59
CA PHE A 231 -8.31 -3.87 -11.06
C PHE A 231 -7.04 -4.30 -11.81
N ILE A 232 -6.89 -5.59 -12.07
CA ILE A 232 -5.75 -6.13 -12.81
C ILE A 232 -5.75 -5.59 -14.24
N ASP A 233 -6.90 -5.59 -14.92
CA ASP A 233 -7.03 -5.04 -16.26
C ASP A 233 -6.70 -3.55 -16.31
N PHE A 234 -7.18 -2.79 -15.33
CA PHE A 234 -6.93 -1.36 -15.20
C PHE A 234 -5.44 -1.05 -15.10
N ILE A 235 -4.71 -1.77 -14.24
CA ILE A 235 -3.26 -1.59 -14.07
C ILE A 235 -2.51 -2.09 -15.30
N ASN A 236 -2.88 -3.26 -15.85
CA ASN A 236 -2.21 -3.87 -16.99
C ASN A 236 -2.15 -2.95 -18.21
N ARG A 237 -3.25 -2.23 -18.49
CA ARG A 237 -3.34 -1.27 -19.61
C ARG A 237 -2.35 -0.10 -19.51
N ARG A 238 -1.75 0.14 -18.33
CA ARG A 238 -0.84 1.27 -18.07
C ARG A 238 0.61 0.86 -17.80
N LYS A 239 0.90 -0.45 -17.76
CA LYS A 239 2.26 -0.96 -17.46
C LYS A 239 3.35 -0.42 -18.37
N SER A 240 3.07 -0.24 -19.66
CA SER A 240 4.03 0.28 -20.63
C SER A 240 4.47 1.71 -20.31
N GLU A 241 3.63 2.49 -19.65
CA GLU A 241 3.93 3.87 -19.31
C GLU A 241 4.96 3.95 -18.18
N PHE A 242 4.88 3.06 -17.19
CA PHE A 242 5.90 2.96 -16.15
C PHE A 242 7.25 2.49 -16.69
N GLN A 243 7.26 1.56 -17.65
CA GLN A 243 8.52 1.10 -18.25
C GLN A 243 9.33 2.27 -18.84
N LYS A 244 8.67 3.19 -19.56
CA LYS A 244 9.30 4.38 -20.13
C LYS A 244 9.96 5.29 -19.08
N VAL A 245 9.40 5.32 -17.87
CA VAL A 245 9.92 6.14 -16.77
C VAL A 245 11.19 5.51 -16.18
N PHE A 246 11.24 4.19 -16.08
CA PHE A 246 12.41 3.48 -15.54
C PHE A 246 13.59 3.37 -16.51
N ASP A 247 13.35 3.51 -17.82
CA ASP A 247 14.40 3.41 -18.84
C ASP A 247 15.26 4.69 -18.96
N LEU A 248 14.90 5.80 -18.29
CA LEU A 248 15.57 7.10 -18.42
C LEU A 248 16.19 7.58 -17.10
N VAL A 249 17.52 7.74 -17.06
CA VAL A 249 18.27 8.15 -15.86
C VAL A 249 17.95 9.59 -15.40
N LYS A 250 17.67 10.50 -16.32
CA LYS A 250 17.21 11.87 -16.02
C LYS A 250 16.16 12.29 -17.05
N ARG A 251 14.90 12.34 -16.64
CA ARG A 251 13.80 12.83 -17.48
C ARG A 251 13.58 14.32 -17.23
N LYS A 252 13.52 15.12 -18.30
CA LYS A 252 12.98 16.48 -18.21
C LYS A 252 11.47 16.38 -17.94
N VAL A 253 11.05 16.83 -16.77
CA VAL A 253 9.63 16.87 -16.40
C VAL A 253 8.95 17.89 -17.32
N PRO A 254 7.88 17.51 -18.05
CA PRO A 254 7.23 18.39 -19.02
C PRO A 254 6.25 19.40 -18.38
N LEU A 255 6.37 19.65 -17.07
CA LEU A 255 5.54 20.59 -16.33
C LEU A 255 6.38 21.38 -15.32
N HIS A 256 5.87 22.53 -14.93
CA HIS A 256 6.40 23.31 -13.84
C HIS A 256 6.16 22.58 -12.52
N VAL A 257 7.20 22.46 -11.69
CA VAL A 257 7.12 21.91 -10.33
C VAL A 257 7.32 23.11 -9.38
N PRO A 258 6.29 23.56 -8.66
CA PRO A 258 6.39 24.70 -7.75
C PRO A 258 7.36 24.46 -6.58
N GLN A 259 7.69 25.53 -5.85
CA GLN A 259 8.47 25.40 -4.63
C GLN A 259 7.73 24.54 -3.60
N GLY A 260 8.49 23.79 -2.80
CA GLY A 260 7.96 22.89 -1.78
C GLY A 260 7.28 21.62 -2.33
N THR A 261 7.18 21.47 -3.65
CA THR A 261 6.53 20.32 -4.30
C THR A 261 7.57 19.26 -4.66
N SER A 262 7.31 18.00 -4.30
CA SER A 262 8.10 16.86 -4.75
C SER A 262 7.36 16.07 -5.82
N LEU A 263 8.04 15.88 -6.95
CA LEU A 263 7.63 14.97 -7.99
C LEU A 263 8.71 13.92 -8.19
N SER A 264 8.40 12.68 -7.80
CA SER A 264 9.29 11.56 -8.02
C SER A 264 9.62 11.39 -9.51
N HIS A 265 10.90 11.18 -9.82
CA HIS A 265 11.34 10.83 -11.16
C HIS A 265 10.74 9.52 -11.66
N TYR A 266 10.22 8.68 -10.75
CA TYR A 266 9.63 7.38 -11.04
C TYR A 266 8.10 7.40 -11.06
N ALA A 267 7.49 8.59 -11.00
CA ALA A 267 6.07 8.78 -11.25
C ALA A 267 5.79 8.93 -12.76
N VAL A 268 4.60 8.49 -13.19
CA VAL A 268 4.10 8.80 -14.53
C VAL A 268 3.29 10.08 -14.46
N VAL A 269 3.68 11.08 -15.25
CA VAL A 269 2.89 12.31 -15.43
C VAL A 269 2.61 12.53 -16.91
N LYS A 270 1.33 12.73 -17.24
CA LYS A 270 0.80 12.83 -18.60
C LYS A 270 -0.30 13.87 -18.74
N GLY A 271 -0.58 14.24 -19.99
CA GLY A 271 -1.67 15.14 -20.33
C GLY A 271 -1.49 16.54 -19.74
N LYS A 272 -2.59 17.21 -19.46
CA LYS A 272 -2.64 18.56 -18.87
C LYS A 272 -2.63 18.49 -17.35
N THR A 273 -1.67 17.76 -16.79
CA THR A 273 -1.51 17.66 -15.33
C THR A 273 -0.96 18.96 -14.75
N HIS A 274 -1.58 19.43 -13.67
CA HIS A 274 -1.19 20.61 -12.90
C HIS A 274 -0.80 20.21 -11.47
N LEU A 275 0.30 20.77 -10.96
CA LEU A 275 0.73 20.64 -9.57
C LEU A 275 0.79 22.03 -8.93
N SER A 276 0.10 22.20 -7.81
CA SER A 276 0.24 23.36 -6.92
C SER A 276 1.37 23.16 -5.89
N GLU A 277 1.59 24.15 -5.03
CA GLU A 277 2.62 24.12 -3.97
C GLU A 277 2.41 22.98 -2.97
N ASN A 278 3.50 22.53 -2.34
CA ASN A 278 3.52 21.49 -1.31
C ASN A 278 2.90 20.15 -1.73
N VAL A 279 2.72 19.91 -3.03
CA VAL A 279 2.23 18.63 -3.52
C VAL A 279 3.32 17.57 -3.37
N LEU A 280 2.93 16.36 -2.95
CA LEU A 280 3.81 15.19 -2.95
C LEU A 280 3.30 14.16 -3.96
N VAL A 281 4.10 13.86 -4.97
CA VAL A 281 3.86 12.76 -5.91
C VAL A 281 4.98 11.73 -5.74
N ALA A 282 4.66 10.62 -5.08
CA ALA A 282 5.60 9.54 -4.79
C ALA A 282 5.91 8.71 -6.05
N GLU A 283 6.94 7.86 -5.98
CA GLU A 283 7.24 6.91 -7.07
C GLU A 283 6.07 5.98 -7.37
N LYS A 284 5.99 5.53 -8.62
CA LYS A 284 4.91 4.66 -9.10
C LYS A 284 3.49 5.26 -8.97
N ALA A 285 3.34 6.52 -8.57
CA ALA A 285 2.10 7.26 -8.77
C ALA A 285 1.88 7.51 -10.28
N TYR A 286 0.63 7.50 -10.71
CA TYR A 286 0.21 7.75 -12.09
C TYR A 286 -0.73 8.94 -12.16
N LEU A 287 -0.30 10.03 -12.77
CA LEU A 287 -1.08 11.24 -13.00
C LEU A 287 -1.33 11.43 -14.51
N GLU A 288 -2.60 11.57 -14.89
CA GLU A 288 -2.99 11.86 -16.28
C GLU A 288 -4.16 12.83 -16.29
N ASP A 289 -3.95 14.03 -16.83
CA ASP A 289 -4.94 15.11 -16.79
C ASP A 289 -5.46 15.37 -15.36
N ALA A 290 -4.54 15.33 -14.38
CA ALA A 290 -4.85 15.50 -12.97
C ALA A 290 -4.59 16.95 -12.52
N TRP A 291 -5.50 17.51 -11.73
CA TRP A 291 -5.28 18.78 -11.03
C TRP A 291 -5.01 18.49 -9.56
N MET A 292 -3.76 18.71 -9.12
CA MET A 292 -3.32 18.48 -7.75
C MET A 292 -3.24 19.83 -7.03
N GLY A 293 -4.26 20.14 -6.23
CA GLY A 293 -4.32 21.34 -5.39
C GLY A 293 -3.25 21.36 -4.29
N THR A 294 -3.09 22.51 -3.64
CA THR A 294 -2.02 22.73 -2.65
C THR A 294 -2.02 21.67 -1.56
N GLY A 295 -0.83 21.14 -1.23
CA GLY A 295 -0.68 20.12 -0.18
C GLY A 295 -1.28 18.76 -0.51
N ALA A 296 -1.81 18.55 -1.72
CA ALA A 296 -2.34 17.24 -2.12
C ALA A 296 -1.22 16.20 -2.24
N ASN A 297 -1.55 14.95 -1.96
CA ASN A 297 -0.63 13.84 -1.89
C ASN A 297 -1.11 12.66 -2.73
N ALA A 298 -0.21 12.17 -3.58
CA ALA A 298 -0.36 10.98 -4.40
C ALA A 298 0.72 9.96 -3.98
N GLN A 299 0.33 8.96 -3.18
CA GLN A 299 1.24 7.93 -2.67
C GLN A 299 1.56 6.85 -3.73
N GLU A 300 2.43 5.92 -3.37
CA GLU A 300 2.93 4.90 -4.27
C GLU A 300 1.82 4.00 -4.79
N ASN A 301 1.95 3.62 -6.07
CA ASN A 301 0.98 2.82 -6.80
C ASN A 301 -0.42 3.46 -6.94
N CYS A 302 -0.62 4.73 -6.57
CA CYS A 302 -1.90 5.38 -6.78
C CYS A 302 -2.09 5.85 -8.24
N TYR A 303 -3.34 6.06 -8.64
CA TYR A 303 -3.71 6.55 -9.96
C TYR A 303 -4.68 7.73 -9.83
N ILE A 304 -4.37 8.87 -10.43
CA ILE A 304 -5.24 10.04 -10.48
C ILE A 304 -5.39 10.44 -11.94
N ILE A 305 -6.59 10.26 -12.49
CA ILE A 305 -6.84 10.35 -13.93
C ILE A 305 -8.05 11.25 -14.17
N ARG A 306 -7.90 12.28 -15.00
CA ARG A 306 -8.95 13.25 -15.38
C ARG A 306 -9.74 13.71 -14.15
N SER A 307 -9.03 14.08 -13.10
CA SER A 307 -9.61 14.36 -11.79
C SER A 307 -9.05 15.63 -11.19
N ASN A 308 -9.87 16.32 -10.39
CA ASN A 308 -9.49 17.53 -9.68
C ASN A 308 -9.55 17.29 -8.18
N LEU A 309 -8.42 17.49 -7.51
CA LEU A 309 -8.26 17.45 -6.06
C LEU A 309 -8.02 18.90 -5.61
N GLU A 310 -8.98 19.50 -4.90
CA GLU A 310 -8.95 20.92 -4.54
C GLU A 310 -7.76 21.31 -3.64
N GLY A 311 -7.28 20.40 -2.77
CA GLY A 311 -6.14 20.65 -1.90
C GLY A 311 -6.18 19.84 -0.61
N TYR A 312 -5.00 19.56 -0.05
CA TYR A 312 -4.80 18.74 1.16
C TYR A 312 -5.46 17.36 1.08
N ASN A 313 -5.69 16.87 -0.13
CA ASN A 313 -6.23 15.54 -0.38
C ASN A 313 -5.13 14.50 -0.21
N VAL A 314 -5.45 13.37 0.39
CA VAL A 314 -4.52 12.24 0.52
C VAL A 314 -5.07 11.07 -0.29
N THR A 315 -4.31 10.63 -1.28
CA THR A 315 -4.61 9.41 -2.05
C THR A 315 -3.65 8.32 -1.61
N ALA A 316 -4.14 7.41 -0.76
CA ALA A 316 -3.32 6.39 -0.13
C ALA A 316 -2.81 5.34 -1.12
N HIS A 317 -1.87 4.52 -0.67
CA HIS A 317 -1.23 3.50 -1.49
C HIS A 317 -2.23 2.61 -2.26
N GLY A 318 -1.98 2.47 -3.57
CA GLY A 318 -2.80 1.65 -4.47
C GLY A 318 -4.19 2.21 -4.82
N ALA A 319 -4.61 3.33 -4.23
CA ALA A 319 -5.90 3.93 -4.53
C ALA A 319 -5.95 4.53 -5.95
N SER A 320 -7.13 4.54 -6.56
CA SER A 320 -7.36 5.07 -7.90
C SER A 320 -8.55 6.04 -7.90
N VAL A 321 -8.35 7.24 -8.44
CA VAL A 321 -9.33 8.32 -8.56
C VAL A 321 -9.44 8.70 -10.04
N ILE A 322 -10.59 8.46 -10.65
CA ILE A 322 -10.78 8.52 -12.10
C ILE A 322 -12.08 9.27 -12.41
N ASP A 323 -12.00 10.29 -13.26
CA ASP A 323 -13.14 11.12 -13.67
C ASP A 323 -13.90 11.68 -12.45
N ALA A 324 -13.17 12.28 -11.50
CA ALA A 324 -13.71 12.73 -10.21
C ALA A 324 -13.32 14.16 -9.83
N ARG A 325 -14.12 14.78 -8.96
CA ARG A 325 -13.85 16.07 -8.31
C ARG A 325 -13.93 15.88 -6.81
N LEU A 326 -12.81 16.08 -6.14
CA LEU A 326 -12.67 15.96 -4.69
C LEU A 326 -12.54 17.37 -4.12
N GLY A 327 -13.41 17.68 -3.15
CA GLY A 327 -13.27 18.86 -2.31
C GLY A 327 -11.99 18.80 -1.48
N SER A 328 -11.65 19.88 -0.78
CA SER A 328 -10.45 19.90 0.06
C SER A 328 -10.46 18.83 1.16
N ARG A 329 -9.27 18.36 1.58
CA ARG A 329 -9.07 17.45 2.72
C ARG A 329 -9.82 16.10 2.63
N VAL A 330 -10.18 15.65 1.42
CA VAL A 330 -10.69 14.27 1.22
C VAL A 330 -9.56 13.27 1.38
N PHE A 331 -9.78 12.26 2.21
CA PHE A 331 -8.92 11.10 2.35
C PHE A 331 -9.45 9.92 1.53
N VAL A 332 -8.62 9.35 0.68
CA VAL A 332 -8.91 8.15 -0.09
C VAL A 332 -8.03 7.01 0.40
N GLY A 333 -8.62 6.06 1.13
CA GLY A 333 -7.92 4.94 1.75
C GLY A 333 -7.34 3.92 0.77
N PHE A 334 -6.49 3.02 1.30
CA PHE A 334 -5.72 2.00 0.56
C PHE A 334 -6.56 1.26 -0.48
N ASN A 335 -5.98 1.00 -1.66
CA ASN A 335 -6.59 0.17 -2.71
C ASN A 335 -8.03 0.54 -3.10
N SER A 336 -8.52 1.73 -2.74
CA SER A 336 -9.84 2.21 -3.13
C SER A 336 -9.89 2.45 -4.64
N PHE A 337 -11.02 2.16 -5.27
CA PHE A 337 -11.21 2.32 -6.70
C PHE A 337 -12.41 3.22 -6.95
N LEU A 338 -12.15 4.51 -7.15
CA LEU A 338 -13.14 5.57 -7.32
C LEU A 338 -13.18 5.97 -8.80
N ARG A 339 -14.19 5.48 -9.52
CA ARG A 339 -14.32 5.64 -10.96
C ARG A 339 -15.67 6.24 -11.34
N GLY A 340 -15.68 7.55 -11.57
CA GLY A 340 -16.73 8.24 -12.32
C GLY A 340 -16.67 7.93 -13.81
N ARG A 341 -17.37 8.74 -14.62
CA ARG A 341 -17.27 8.73 -16.08
C ARG A 341 -17.17 10.17 -16.58
N GLU A 342 -16.62 10.38 -17.76
CA GLU A 342 -16.50 11.71 -18.38
C GLU A 342 -17.83 12.50 -18.40
N ASN A 343 -18.94 11.81 -18.72
CA ASN A 343 -20.29 12.41 -18.75
C ASN A 343 -21.09 12.17 -17.45
N ALA A 344 -20.48 11.56 -16.44
CA ALA A 344 -21.08 11.28 -15.14
C ALA A 344 -19.99 11.29 -14.06
N PRO A 345 -19.42 12.48 -13.77
CA PRO A 345 -18.30 12.57 -12.86
C PRO A 345 -18.71 12.18 -11.44
N LEU A 346 -17.76 11.62 -10.70
CA LEU A 346 -17.89 11.40 -9.27
C LEU A 346 -17.56 12.71 -8.53
N ILE A 347 -18.44 13.18 -7.66
CA ILE A 347 -18.22 14.37 -6.83
C ILE A 347 -18.12 13.92 -5.37
N ILE A 348 -17.07 14.34 -4.68
CA ILE A 348 -16.85 14.04 -3.26
C ILE A 348 -16.61 15.36 -2.52
N GLY A 349 -17.49 15.70 -1.59
CA GLY A 349 -17.38 16.93 -0.81
C GLY A 349 -16.20 16.92 0.16
N ALA A 350 -15.82 18.12 0.62
CA ALA A 350 -14.66 18.32 1.48
C ALA A 350 -14.73 17.51 2.79
N ASN A 351 -13.55 17.20 3.36
CA ASN A 351 -13.38 16.45 4.61
C ASN A 351 -14.04 15.06 4.63
N THR A 352 -14.39 14.51 3.47
CA THR A 352 -14.92 13.15 3.37
C THR A 352 -13.80 12.13 3.58
N ILE A 353 -14.10 11.08 4.33
CA ILE A 353 -13.23 9.93 4.56
C ILE A 353 -13.77 8.77 3.72
N VAL A 354 -13.07 8.46 2.63
CA VAL A 354 -13.30 7.24 1.87
C VAL A 354 -12.46 6.13 2.48
N MET A 355 -13.13 5.17 3.11
CA MET A 355 -12.51 4.06 3.83
C MET A 355 -11.60 3.24 2.90
N PRO A 356 -10.58 2.55 3.45
CA PRO A 356 -9.78 1.59 2.70
C PRO A 356 -10.66 0.59 1.94
N HIS A 357 -10.20 0.20 0.76
CA HIS A 357 -10.83 -0.81 -0.08
C HIS A 357 -12.26 -0.46 -0.50
N THR A 358 -12.58 0.83 -0.67
CA THR A 358 -13.89 1.27 -1.17
C THR A 358 -13.94 1.22 -2.69
N ILE A 359 -15.03 0.71 -3.27
CA ILE A 359 -15.25 0.65 -4.71
C ILE A 359 -16.42 1.55 -5.07
N ILE A 360 -16.14 2.65 -5.77
CA ILE A 360 -17.16 3.48 -6.42
C ILE A 360 -17.03 3.28 -7.93
N ASP A 361 -18.00 2.61 -8.54
CA ASP A 361 -17.94 2.26 -9.95
C ASP A 361 -19.32 2.31 -10.63
N GLY A 362 -19.90 3.50 -10.57
CA GLY A 362 -21.19 3.78 -11.19
C GLY A 362 -21.13 4.11 -12.67
N LYS A 363 -22.25 3.90 -13.36
CA LYS A 363 -22.48 4.43 -14.71
C LYS A 363 -23.14 5.81 -14.68
N ASN A 364 -23.91 6.08 -13.63
CA ASN A 364 -24.60 7.34 -13.40
C ASN A 364 -23.78 8.23 -12.47
N PRO A 365 -24.03 9.55 -12.44
CA PRO A 365 -23.37 10.45 -11.51
C PRO A 365 -23.62 10.01 -10.07
N VAL A 366 -22.60 10.18 -9.23
CA VAL A 366 -22.68 9.97 -7.78
C VAL A 366 -22.07 11.20 -7.12
N GLU A 367 -22.81 11.80 -6.21
CA GLU A 367 -22.39 12.96 -5.43
C GLU A 367 -22.44 12.60 -3.94
N ILE A 368 -21.27 12.63 -3.30
CA ILE A 368 -21.10 12.41 -1.87
C ILE A 368 -20.96 13.78 -1.21
N PRO A 369 -21.83 14.15 -0.26
CA PRO A 369 -21.70 15.41 0.47
C PRO A 369 -20.41 15.45 1.30
N GLY A 370 -19.97 16.65 1.69
CA GLY A 370 -18.82 16.80 2.59
C GLY A 370 -19.06 16.20 3.98
N GLU A 371 -17.99 16.00 4.74
CA GLU A 371 -18.04 15.44 6.11
C GLU A 371 -18.78 14.09 6.18
N HIS A 372 -18.51 13.18 5.23
CA HIS A 372 -19.07 11.83 5.24
C HIS A 372 -17.97 10.76 5.42
N LEU A 373 -18.36 9.63 6.01
CA LEU A 373 -17.62 8.37 5.90
C LEU A 373 -18.26 7.54 4.79
N VAL A 374 -17.45 6.96 3.89
CA VAL A 374 -17.94 6.12 2.77
C VAL A 374 -17.15 4.81 2.70
N TRP A 375 -17.81 3.68 2.46
CA TRP A 375 -17.19 2.35 2.37
C TRP A 375 -17.88 1.43 1.36
N GLY A 376 -17.32 0.25 1.13
CA GLY A 376 -17.99 -0.83 0.38
C GLY A 376 -18.19 -0.54 -1.10
N LEU A 377 -19.28 -1.07 -1.69
CA LEU A 377 -19.56 -0.98 -3.12
C LEU A 377 -20.67 0.03 -3.44
N VAL A 378 -20.32 1.11 -4.13
CA VAL A 378 -21.25 2.15 -4.62
C VAL A 378 -21.24 2.17 -6.14
N ARG A 379 -22.40 2.01 -6.77
CA ARG A 379 -22.60 2.03 -8.24
C ARG A 379 -23.65 3.05 -8.68
N GLN A 380 -24.43 3.57 -7.76
CA GLN A 380 -25.44 4.58 -7.99
C GLN A 380 -25.68 5.38 -6.70
N GLN A 381 -26.40 6.49 -6.80
CA GLN A 381 -26.61 7.42 -5.68
C GLN A 381 -27.28 6.71 -4.48
N GLU A 382 -28.23 5.82 -4.76
CA GLU A 382 -29.02 5.11 -3.75
C GLU A 382 -28.16 4.14 -2.91
N ASP A 383 -27.05 3.65 -3.46
CA ASP A 383 -26.15 2.76 -2.70
C ASP A 383 -25.55 3.49 -1.49
N LEU A 384 -25.41 4.82 -1.55
CA LEU A 384 -24.89 5.64 -0.45
C LEU A 384 -25.76 5.59 0.80
N GLU A 385 -27.06 5.27 0.69
CA GLU A 385 -27.95 5.10 1.84
C GLU A 385 -27.48 3.98 2.79
N THR A 386 -26.76 2.99 2.25
CA THR A 386 -26.24 1.85 3.01
C THR A 386 -24.71 1.77 3.07
N HIS A 387 -24.03 2.68 2.38
CA HIS A 387 -22.57 2.69 2.22
C HIS A 387 -21.93 4.04 2.58
N SER A 388 -22.70 4.92 3.21
CA SER A 388 -22.19 6.17 3.75
C SER A 388 -22.92 6.59 5.02
N ILE A 389 -22.26 7.42 5.82
CA ILE A 389 -22.88 8.08 6.98
C ILE A 389 -22.26 9.46 7.17
N PRO A 390 -23.03 10.51 7.49
CA PRO A 390 -22.47 11.78 7.92
C PRO A 390 -21.58 11.57 9.15
N LEU A 391 -20.41 12.20 9.19
CA LEU A 391 -19.46 12.08 10.31
C LEU A 391 -20.09 12.56 11.61
N GLU A 392 -20.88 13.63 11.58
CA GLU A 392 -21.64 14.12 12.74
C GLU A 392 -22.56 13.04 13.34
N ARG A 393 -23.27 12.31 12.47
CA ARG A 393 -24.15 11.21 12.91
C ARG A 393 -23.34 10.07 13.52
N LEU A 394 -22.20 9.71 12.92
CA LEU A 394 -21.33 8.66 13.45
C LEU A 394 -20.72 9.05 14.80
N VAL A 395 -20.29 10.30 14.97
CA VAL A 395 -19.76 10.83 16.24
C VAL A 395 -20.76 10.66 17.39
N GLY A 396 -22.06 10.78 17.11
CA GLY A 396 -23.14 10.58 18.08
C GLY A 396 -23.43 9.13 18.46
N ILE A 397 -22.71 8.14 17.91
CA ILE A 397 -22.91 6.72 18.19
C ILE A 397 -21.98 6.27 19.32
N ASP A 398 -22.58 5.69 20.35
CA ASP A 398 -21.89 4.98 21.42
C ASP A 398 -22.63 3.65 21.67
N GLY A 399 -22.14 2.58 21.04
CA GLY A 399 -22.82 1.28 20.98
C GLY A 399 -22.81 0.70 19.58
N THR A 400 -23.85 -0.04 19.21
CA THR A 400 -23.91 -0.78 17.93
C THR A 400 -24.69 -0.02 16.85
N LEU A 401 -24.14 0.01 15.64
CA LEU A 401 -24.80 0.42 14.41
C LEU A 401 -24.67 -0.69 13.38
N GLN A 402 -25.77 -1.00 12.69
CA GLN A 402 -25.73 -1.81 11.48
C GLN A 402 -26.30 -1.01 10.31
N LEU A 403 -25.56 -0.97 9.21
CA LEU A 403 -26.00 -0.32 7.98
C LEU A 403 -25.62 -1.19 6.77
N GLY A 404 -26.62 -1.86 6.19
CA GLY A 404 -26.38 -2.89 5.18
C GLY A 404 -25.51 -4.02 5.72
N ASP A 405 -24.44 -4.34 4.98
CA ASP A 405 -23.44 -5.36 5.35
C ASP A 405 -22.33 -4.82 6.28
N MET A 406 -22.45 -3.58 6.75
CA MET A 406 -21.53 -2.96 7.70
C MET A 406 -22.07 -3.05 9.13
N THR A 407 -21.18 -3.40 10.05
CA THR A 407 -21.41 -3.32 11.49
C THR A 407 -20.36 -2.43 12.14
N PHE A 408 -20.80 -1.57 13.05
CA PHE A 408 -19.95 -0.77 13.91
C PHE A 408 -20.35 -1.01 15.37
N GLU A 409 -19.37 -1.12 16.25
CA GLU A 409 -19.55 -1.23 17.69
C GLU A 409 -18.58 -0.29 18.41
N GLY A 410 -19.03 0.40 19.45
CA GLY A 410 -18.22 1.24 20.32
C GLY A 410 -18.39 2.74 20.07
N SER A 411 -17.32 3.50 20.28
CA SER A 411 -17.33 4.97 20.27
C SER A 411 -17.07 5.54 18.88
N GLY A 412 -18.12 6.05 18.23
CA GLY A 412 -18.02 6.71 16.93
C GLY A 412 -17.23 8.02 16.97
N SER A 413 -17.26 8.74 18.10
CA SER A 413 -16.42 9.92 18.32
C SER A 413 -14.93 9.57 18.31
N THR A 414 -14.53 8.51 19.03
CA THR A 414 -13.15 8.02 19.03
C THR A 414 -12.73 7.53 17.64
N PHE A 415 -13.61 6.83 16.92
CA PHE A 415 -13.36 6.36 15.56
C PHE A 415 -13.03 7.53 14.62
N VAL A 416 -13.91 8.53 14.55
CA VAL A 416 -13.73 9.68 13.64
C VAL A 416 -12.50 10.50 14.02
N GLU A 417 -12.26 10.71 15.31
CA GLU A 417 -11.09 11.45 15.79
C GLU A 417 -9.77 10.76 15.39
N ARG A 418 -9.68 9.44 15.55
CA ARG A 418 -8.47 8.69 15.15
C ARG A 418 -8.20 8.78 13.64
N PHE A 419 -9.24 8.74 12.81
CA PHE A 419 -9.06 8.96 11.37
C PHE A 419 -8.60 10.37 11.05
N ARG A 420 -9.20 11.40 11.68
CA ARG A 420 -8.80 12.80 11.48
C ARG A 420 -7.34 13.03 11.89
N GLN A 421 -6.93 12.51 13.05
CA GLN A 421 -5.54 12.58 13.52
C GLN A 421 -4.58 11.89 12.54
N ARG A 422 -4.94 10.71 12.03
CA ARG A 422 -4.13 10.00 11.03
C ARG A 422 -3.97 10.81 9.74
N ILE A 423 -5.05 11.42 9.25
CA ILE A 423 -5.02 12.23 8.02
C ILE A 423 -4.15 13.48 8.21
N GLU A 424 -4.32 14.18 9.33
CA GLU A 424 -3.52 15.37 9.65
C GLU A 424 -2.04 14.99 9.79
N HIS A 425 -1.72 13.91 10.49
CA HIS A 425 -0.35 13.40 10.61
C HIS A 425 0.27 13.08 9.25
N ILE A 426 -0.47 12.46 8.33
CA ILE A 426 0.02 12.19 6.96
C ILE A 426 0.31 13.51 6.22
N LEU A 427 -0.56 14.51 6.33
CA LEU A 427 -0.36 15.83 5.70
C LEU A 427 0.88 16.55 6.27
N GLU A 428 1.05 16.52 7.59
CA GLU A 428 2.22 17.06 8.27
C GLU A 428 3.52 16.34 7.85
N ALA A 429 3.54 15.01 7.93
CA ALA A 429 4.68 14.19 7.56
C ALA A 429 5.07 14.39 6.08
N ASN A 430 4.08 14.59 5.21
CA ASN A 430 4.32 14.89 3.79
C ASN A 430 4.78 16.32 3.53
N GLY A 431 4.63 17.23 4.49
CA GLY A 431 5.01 18.64 4.34
C GLY A 431 3.98 19.44 3.56
N ALA A 432 2.71 19.07 3.66
CA ALA A 432 1.59 19.76 3.01
C ALA A 432 1.45 21.22 3.49
N PHE A 433 1.86 21.48 4.74
CA PHE A 433 1.78 22.79 5.40
C PHE A 433 3.09 23.59 5.37
N PHE A 434 4.04 23.22 4.50
CA PHE A 434 5.33 23.90 4.43
C PHE A 434 5.17 25.37 4.01
N ASP A 435 5.72 26.29 4.81
CA ASP A 435 5.59 27.74 4.61
C ASP A 435 6.82 28.41 3.97
N GLY A 436 7.83 27.62 3.58
CA GLY A 436 9.14 28.11 3.16
C GLY A 436 10.23 27.95 4.23
N SER A 437 9.84 27.80 5.50
CA SER A 437 10.75 27.69 6.65
C SER A 437 10.39 26.54 7.59
N ASN A 438 9.13 26.42 8.00
CA ASN A 438 8.59 25.42 8.92
C ASN A 438 7.70 24.41 8.18
N GLY A 439 7.40 23.29 8.84
CA GLY A 439 6.50 22.28 8.27
C GLY A 439 7.14 21.42 7.16
N ARG A 440 8.46 21.25 7.18
CA ARG A 440 9.17 20.40 6.21
C ARG A 440 8.85 18.92 6.41
N GLY A 441 8.30 18.31 5.39
CA GLY A 441 8.04 16.86 5.34
C GLY A 441 8.68 16.19 4.13
N HIS A 442 8.14 15.03 3.74
CA HIS A 442 8.66 14.24 2.62
C HIS A 442 8.74 15.05 1.32
N ALA A 443 7.75 15.91 1.02
CA ALA A 443 7.75 16.75 -0.17
C ALA A 443 8.94 17.73 -0.26
N GLN A 444 9.63 18.02 0.84
CA GLN A 444 10.81 18.89 0.85
C GLN A 444 12.10 18.17 1.23
N LYS A 445 12.02 16.86 1.52
CA LYS A 445 13.17 16.03 1.92
C LYS A 445 13.56 15.03 0.82
N THR A 446 12.62 14.46 0.07
CA THR A 446 12.90 13.30 -0.80
C THR A 446 13.41 13.61 -2.22
N HIS A 447 13.87 14.84 -2.50
CA HIS A 447 14.30 15.23 -3.85
C HIS A 447 15.57 14.54 -4.36
N ASP A 448 16.43 14.06 -3.45
CA ASP A 448 17.81 13.64 -3.80
C ASP A 448 18.03 12.11 -3.81
N ILE A 449 16.96 11.32 -3.87
CA ILE A 449 17.08 9.85 -3.90
C ILE A 449 17.52 9.39 -5.29
N SER A 450 18.68 8.71 -5.35
CA SER A 450 19.17 8.05 -6.57
C SER A 450 19.01 6.53 -6.44
N TYR A 451 18.69 5.83 -7.53
CA TYR A 451 18.55 4.36 -7.49
C TYR A 451 19.65 3.69 -8.31
N ASN A 452 20.44 2.87 -7.63
CA ASN A 452 21.49 2.06 -8.24
C ASN A 452 20.96 0.69 -8.63
N THR A 453 21.50 0.13 -9.71
CA THR A 453 21.07 -1.16 -10.24
C THR A 453 21.86 -2.32 -9.64
N ILE A 454 21.18 -3.45 -9.48
CA ILE A 454 21.76 -4.76 -9.16
C ILE A 454 21.26 -5.76 -10.20
N GLN A 455 22.10 -6.71 -10.59
CA GLN A 455 21.79 -7.68 -11.64
C GLN A 455 21.80 -9.12 -11.10
N PRO A 456 20.92 -10.02 -11.60
CA PRO A 456 20.96 -11.44 -11.25
C PRO A 456 22.04 -12.18 -12.05
N TYR A 457 22.40 -13.38 -11.57
CA TYR A 457 23.13 -14.36 -12.38
C TYR A 457 22.33 -14.70 -13.65
N GLN A 458 22.95 -14.55 -14.82
CA GLN A 458 22.30 -14.79 -16.12
C GLN A 458 22.35 -16.27 -16.56
N GLU A 459 23.31 -17.03 -16.05
CA GLU A 459 23.61 -18.39 -16.48
C GLU A 459 23.97 -19.32 -15.30
N GLY A 460 24.11 -20.62 -15.60
CA GLY A 460 24.52 -21.62 -14.62
C GLY A 460 23.46 -21.98 -13.57
N ARG A 461 23.89 -22.65 -12.49
CA ARG A 461 22.99 -23.18 -11.45
C ARG A 461 22.27 -22.08 -10.65
N LEU A 462 22.91 -20.92 -10.50
CA LEU A 462 22.41 -19.75 -9.76
C LEU A 462 21.53 -18.82 -10.60
N LYS A 463 21.31 -19.15 -11.89
CA LYS A 463 20.52 -18.34 -12.83
C LYS A 463 19.20 -17.85 -12.21
N GLY A 464 19.00 -16.53 -12.20
CA GLY A 464 17.82 -15.84 -11.65
C GLY A 464 17.92 -15.42 -10.17
N LEU A 465 18.92 -15.91 -9.43
CA LEU A 465 19.28 -15.41 -8.11
C LEU A 465 20.25 -14.24 -8.22
N TYR A 466 20.30 -13.45 -7.16
CA TYR A 466 21.27 -12.39 -6.96
C TYR A 466 22.43 -12.93 -6.09
N PRO A 467 23.68 -12.48 -6.31
CA PRO A 467 24.79 -12.84 -5.44
C PRO A 467 24.52 -12.38 -4.00
N THR A 468 25.25 -12.96 -3.04
CA THR A 468 25.23 -12.39 -1.70
C THR A 468 25.89 -11.02 -1.74
N ILE A 469 25.15 -9.99 -1.34
CA ILE A 469 25.54 -8.59 -1.42
C ILE A 469 25.29 -7.98 -0.04
N GLU A 470 26.24 -7.17 0.43
CA GLU A 470 26.10 -6.34 1.61
C GLU A 470 26.56 -4.93 1.24
N ILE A 471 25.73 -3.92 1.52
CA ILE A 471 25.95 -2.52 1.17
C ILE A 471 25.67 -1.69 2.42
N TRP A 472 26.67 -0.92 2.85
CA TRP A 472 26.61 0.00 3.99
C TRP A 472 27.64 1.14 3.77
N PRO A 473 27.55 2.26 4.50
CA PRO A 473 28.40 3.45 4.31
C PRO A 473 29.90 3.23 4.41
#